data_AF-H5SH96-F1
#
_entry.id   AF-H5SH96-F1
#
_cell.length_a   1.000
_cell.length_b   1.000
_cell.length_c   1.000
_cell.angle_alpha   90.00
_cell.angle_beta   90.00
_cell.angle_gamma   90.00
#
_symmetry.space_group_name_H-M   'P 1'
#
loop_
_entity.id
_entity.type
_entity.pdbx_description
1 polymer ?
#
loop_
_entity_poly.entity_id
_entity_poly.type
_entity_poly.pdbx_seq_one_letter_code
_entity_poly.pdbx_strand_id
1 'polypeptide(L)'
;MLTRRWSEEEILDQTACVMAECGEQATRCFVLQVVLDELIESVGPWKLAHFLATTKNQAAATTLERYLEKNWPDYAHKVAELLEAAAWQKGEEELEREFGGD
;
A
#
# COMPACT_ATOMS: atom_id res chain seq x y z
N MET A 1 -16.63 3.97 -26.72
CA MET A 1 -15.83 4.33 -25.54
C MET A 1 -15.40 3.04 -24.86
N LEU A 2 -14.12 2.67 -24.97
CA LEU A 2 -13.58 1.54 -24.21
C LEU A 2 -13.28 2.07 -22.80
N THR A 3 -14.15 1.76 -21.85
CA THR A 3 -13.83 1.95 -20.43
C THR A 3 -12.72 0.96 -20.09
N ARG A 4 -11.48 1.47 -19.98
CA ARG A 4 -10.35 0.69 -19.47
C ARG A 4 -10.76 0.17 -18.10
N ARG A 5 -10.78 -1.15 -17.93
CA ARG A 5 -11.00 -1.79 -16.64
C ARG A 5 -9.75 -1.51 -15.81
N TRP A 6 -9.91 -0.76 -14.73
CA TRP A 6 -8.80 -0.48 -13.82
C TRP A 6 -8.44 -1.77 -13.07
N SER A 7 -7.14 -1.95 -12.84
CA SER A 7 -6.64 -2.98 -11.94
C SER A 7 -6.99 -2.65 -10.49
N GLU A 8 -7.03 -3.66 -9.63
CA GLU A 8 -7.33 -3.46 -8.19
C GLU A 8 -6.32 -2.51 -7.53
N GLU A 9 -5.07 -2.54 -7.98
CA GLU A 9 -4.00 -1.66 -7.49
C GLU A 9 -4.20 -0.21 -7.91
N GLU A 10 -4.65 0.04 -9.16
CA GLU A 10 -5.03 1.37 -9.61
C GLU A 10 -6.25 1.90 -8.82
N ILE A 11 -7.23 1.03 -8.49
CA ILE A 11 -8.40 1.42 -7.70
C ILE A 11 -8.00 1.71 -6.24
N LEU A 12 -7.10 0.90 -5.67
CA LEU A 12 -6.54 1.12 -4.34
C LEU A 12 -5.82 2.47 -4.26
N ASP A 13 -4.94 2.76 -5.22
CA ASP A 13 -4.21 4.03 -5.27
C ASP A 13 -5.17 5.22 -5.33
N GLN A 14 -6.16 5.18 -6.23
CA GLN A 14 -7.16 6.25 -6.37
C GLN A 14 -8.00 6.43 -5.10
N THR A 15 -8.40 5.33 -4.47
CA THR A 15 -9.19 5.38 -3.23
C THR A 15 -8.36 5.96 -2.08
N ALA A 16 -7.11 5.52 -1.93
CA ALA A 16 -6.18 6.07 -0.94
C ALA A 16 -5.85 7.55 -1.20
N CYS A 17 -5.74 7.96 -2.46
CA CYS A 17 -5.59 9.37 -2.85
C CYS A 17 -6.79 10.21 -2.41
N VAL A 18 -8.01 9.77 -2.72
CA VAL A 18 -9.26 10.46 -2.32
C VAL A 18 -9.33 10.57 -0.80
N MET A 19 -8.94 9.52 -0.08
CA MET A 19 -8.89 9.56 1.39
C MET A 19 -7.85 10.56 1.91
N ALA A 20 -6.68 10.63 1.28
CA ALA A 20 -5.64 11.60 1.64
C ALA A 20 -6.11 13.04 1.41
N GLU A 21 -6.74 13.31 0.27
CA GLU A 21 -7.28 14.63 -0.10
C GLU A 21 -8.42 15.07 0.82
N CYS A 22 -9.30 14.15 1.19
CA CYS A 22 -10.42 14.41 2.10
C CYS A 22 -10.03 14.42 3.59
N GLY A 23 -8.83 13.94 3.93
CA GLY A 23 -8.30 13.94 5.30
C GLY A 23 -9.23 13.26 6.33
N GLU A 24 -9.42 13.89 7.48
CA GLU A 24 -10.28 13.33 8.55
C GLU A 24 -11.72 13.08 8.10
N GLN A 25 -12.24 13.83 7.13
CA GLN A 25 -13.61 13.65 6.64
C GLN A 25 -13.79 12.32 5.91
N ALA A 26 -12.76 11.82 5.21
CA ALA A 26 -12.80 10.51 4.58
C ALA A 26 -12.97 9.39 5.60
N THR A 27 -12.31 9.50 6.76
CA THR A 27 -12.41 8.50 7.83
C THR A 27 -13.78 8.48 8.52
N ARG A 28 -14.65 9.46 8.24
CA ARG A 28 -16.05 9.51 8.70
C ARG A 28 -17.04 9.11 7.59
N CYS A 29 -16.56 8.92 6.36
CA CYS A 29 -17.37 8.47 5.25
C CYS A 29 -17.42 6.95 5.24
N PHE A 30 -18.51 6.39 5.74
CA PHE A 30 -18.72 4.93 5.81
C PHE A 30 -18.52 4.23 4.46
N VAL A 31 -19.00 4.83 3.36
CA VAL A 31 -18.88 4.24 2.02
C VAL A 31 -17.41 4.13 1.59
N LEU A 32 -16.58 5.15 1.86
CA LEU A 32 -15.16 5.09 1.53
C LEU A 32 -14.42 4.04 2.35
N GLN A 33 -14.79 3.85 3.62
CA GLN A 33 -14.22 2.81 4.46
C GLN A 33 -14.57 1.41 3.95
N VAL A 34 -15.84 1.15 3.65
CA VAL A 34 -16.29 -0.16 3.11
C VAL A 34 -15.57 -0.48 1.81
N VAL A 35 -15.49 0.49 0.88
CA VAL A 35 -14.77 0.28 -0.39
C VAL A 35 -13.30 0.00 -0.15
N LEU A 36 -12.65 0.74 0.76
CA LEU A 36 -11.23 0.51 1.05
C LEU A 36 -11.00 -0.86 1.73
N ASP A 37 -11.86 -1.27 2.64
CA ASP A 37 -11.77 -2.58 3.31
C ASP A 37 -11.92 -3.73 2.31
N GLU A 38 -12.91 -3.67 1.42
CA GLU A 38 -13.09 -4.67 0.35
C GLU A 38 -11.88 -4.73 -0.59
N LEU A 39 -11.29 -3.57 -0.93
CA LEU A 39 -10.08 -3.51 -1.74
C LEU A 39 -8.87 -4.10 -1.03
N ILE A 40 -8.70 -3.81 0.27
CA ILE A 40 -7.60 -4.35 1.09
C ILE A 40 -7.67 -5.88 1.12
N GLU A 41 -8.86 -6.44 1.31
CA GLU A 41 -9.08 -7.89 1.27
C GLU A 41 -8.78 -8.49 -0.10
N SER A 42 -9.26 -7.86 -1.19
CA SER A 42 -9.11 -8.39 -2.56
C SER A 42 -7.67 -8.33 -3.05
N VAL A 43 -6.96 -7.23 -2.78
CA VAL A 43 -5.57 -7.01 -3.20
C VAL A 43 -4.63 -7.95 -2.46
N GLY A 44 -4.85 -8.14 -1.16
CA GLY A 44 -4.01 -8.98 -0.31
C GLY A 44 -2.71 -8.30 0.14
N PRO A 45 -2.03 -8.86 1.15
CA PRO A 45 -0.99 -8.17 1.89
C PRO A 45 0.29 -7.97 1.08
N TRP A 46 0.60 -8.89 0.17
CA TRP A 46 1.80 -8.81 -0.67
C TRP A 46 1.72 -7.67 -1.69
N LYS A 47 0.58 -7.54 -2.38
CA LYS A 47 0.37 -6.43 -3.33
C LYS A 47 0.25 -5.09 -2.61
N LEU A 48 -0.31 -5.06 -1.39
CA LEU A 48 -0.31 -3.85 -0.55
C LEU A 48 1.10 -3.41 -0.15
N ALA A 49 1.94 -4.35 0.29
CA ALA A 49 3.35 -4.08 0.56
C ALA A 49 4.07 -3.59 -0.70
N HIS A 50 3.83 -4.23 -1.86
CA HIS A 50 4.39 -3.79 -3.14
C HIS A 50 3.96 -2.35 -3.51
N PHE A 51 2.67 -2.04 -3.38
CA PHE A 51 2.13 -0.71 -3.60
C PHE A 51 2.81 0.32 -2.71
N LEU A 52 2.88 0.06 -1.39
CA LEU A 52 3.52 0.97 -0.43
C LEU A 52 5.01 1.17 -0.72
N ALA A 53 5.72 0.12 -1.14
CA ALA A 53 7.15 0.21 -1.48
C ALA A 53 7.44 1.00 -2.77
N THR A 54 6.51 0.98 -3.73
CA THR A 54 6.77 1.48 -5.09
C THR A 54 6.00 2.76 -5.44
N THR A 55 4.97 3.12 -4.69
CA THR A 55 4.13 4.27 -5.00
C THR A 55 4.89 5.58 -4.91
N LYS A 56 4.61 6.46 -5.88
CA LYS A 56 5.13 7.84 -5.89
C LYS A 56 4.26 8.79 -5.09
N ASN A 57 3.04 8.38 -4.72
CA ASN A 57 2.12 9.19 -3.94
C ASN A 57 2.30 8.92 -2.44
N GLN A 58 3.25 9.63 -1.83
CA GLN A 58 3.58 9.48 -0.41
C GLN A 58 2.42 9.83 0.53
N ALA A 59 1.52 10.74 0.12
CA ALA A 59 0.35 11.09 0.92
C ALA A 59 -0.68 9.95 0.94
N ALA A 60 -0.89 9.29 -0.20
CA ALA A 60 -1.75 8.10 -0.30
C ALA A 60 -1.16 6.93 0.50
N ALA A 61 0.14 6.68 0.38
CA ALA A 61 0.84 5.66 1.16
C ALA A 61 0.67 5.87 2.67
N THR A 62 1.00 7.07 3.15
CA THR A 62 0.89 7.43 4.57
C THR A 62 -0.56 7.31 5.07
N THR A 63 -1.54 7.69 4.25
CA THR A 63 -2.96 7.59 4.61
C THR A 63 -3.40 6.14 4.72
N LEU A 64 -2.97 5.29 3.79
CA LEU A 64 -3.26 3.87 3.79
C LEU A 64 -2.60 3.16 4.98
N GLU A 65 -1.34 3.48 5.29
CA GLU A 65 -0.63 2.95 6.47
C GLU A 65 -1.39 3.27 7.76
N ARG A 66 -1.73 4.55 7.99
CA ARG A 66 -2.51 4.94 9.19
C ARG A 66 -3.89 4.27 9.24
N TYR A 67 -4.52 4.08 8.08
CA TYR A 67 -5.80 3.39 8.00
C TYR A 67 -5.65 1.93 8.41
N LEU A 68 -4.62 1.24 7.91
CA LEU A 68 -4.33 -0.14 8.26
C LEU A 68 -4.00 -0.28 9.76
N GLU A 69 -3.13 0.57 10.31
CA GLU A 69 -2.78 0.54 11.73
C GLU A 69 -4.01 0.69 12.64
N LYS A 70 -4.94 1.57 12.26
CA LYS A 70 -6.11 1.89 13.06
C LYS A 70 -7.20 0.83 12.98
N ASN A 71 -7.45 0.28 11.79
CA ASN A 71 -8.63 -0.55 11.52
C ASN A 71 -8.26 -2.04 11.34
N TRP A 72 -7.02 -2.35 10.97
CA TRP A 72 -6.51 -3.68 10.64
C TRP A 72 -5.10 -3.92 11.24
N PRO A 73 -4.90 -3.81 12.57
CA PRO A 73 -3.56 -3.76 13.17
C PRO A 73 -2.70 -5.01 12.89
N ASP A 74 -3.27 -6.21 12.96
CA ASP A 74 -2.54 -7.45 12.66
C ASP A 74 -2.12 -7.51 11.18
N TYR A 75 -2.96 -6.97 10.30
CA TYR A 75 -2.69 -6.91 8.87
C TYR A 75 -1.61 -5.87 8.56
N ALA A 76 -1.65 -4.72 9.23
CA ALA A 76 -0.63 -3.69 9.15
C ALA A 76 0.75 -4.25 9.55
N HIS A 77 0.81 -5.03 10.64
CA HIS A 77 2.04 -5.68 11.07
C HIS A 77 2.58 -6.64 9.99
N LYS A 78 1.72 -7.48 9.41
CA LYS A 78 2.11 -8.40 8.32
C LYS A 78 2.61 -7.65 7.08
N VAL A 79 1.98 -6.54 6.72
CA VAL A 79 2.43 -5.70 5.59
C VAL A 79 3.79 -5.07 5.88
N ALA A 80 4.04 -4.62 7.11
CA ALA A 80 5.33 -4.10 7.53
C ALA A 80 6.46 -5.15 7.46
N GLU A 81 6.21 -6.38 7.91
CA GLU A 81 7.18 -7.49 7.78
C GLU A 81 7.55 -7.75 6.30
N LEU A 82 6.57 -7.70 5.40
CA LEU A 82 6.79 -7.88 3.96
C LEU A 82 7.59 -6.71 3.35
N LEU A 83 7.37 -5.50 3.82
CA LEU A 83 8.15 -4.32 3.42
C LEU A 83 9.61 -4.42 3.88
N GLU A 84 9.84 -4.84 5.13
CA GLU A 84 11.18 -5.06 5.66
C GLU A 84 11.93 -6.15 4.89
N ALA A 85 11.26 -7.27 4.60
CA ALA A 85 11.83 -8.36 3.80
C ALA A 85 12.21 -7.90 2.38
N ALA A 86 11.36 -7.10 1.73
CA ALA A 86 11.64 -6.54 0.41
C ALA A 86 12.81 -5.54 0.44
N ALA A 87 12.92 -4.72 1.50
CA ALA A 87 14.05 -3.82 1.69
C ALA A 87 15.36 -4.58 1.94
N TRP A 88 15.31 -5.69 2.68
CA TRP A 88 16.48 -6.53 2.96
C TRP A 88 17.04 -7.17 1.69
N GLN A 89 16.18 -7.73 0.83
CA GLN A 89 16.62 -8.28 -0.46
C GLN A 89 17.34 -7.24 -1.33
N LYS A 90 16.84 -6.00 -1.35
CA LYS A 90 17.49 -4.92 -2.08
C LYS A 90 18.86 -4.56 -1.50
N GLY A 91 18.99 -4.58 -0.17
CA GLY A 91 20.26 -4.35 0.52
C GLY A 91 21.29 -5.46 0.31
N GLU A 92 20.85 -6.73 0.27
CA GLU A 92 21.73 -7.88 -0.05
C GLU A 92 22.23 -7.82 -1.50
N GLU A 93 21.39 -7.48 -2.48
CA GLU A 93 21.83 -7.27 -3.87
C GLU A 93 22.86 -6.13 -4.00
N GLU A 94 22.73 -5.06 -3.22
CA GLU A 94 23.72 -3.97 -3.15
C GLU A 94 25.04 -4.41 -2.49
N LEU A 95 24.97 -5.19 -1.41
CA LEU A 95 26.14 -5.75 -0.73
C LEU A 95 26.87 -6.78 -1.61
N GLU A 96 26.17 -7.68 -2.29
CA GLU A 96 26.80 -8.63 -3.23
C GLU A 96 27.50 -7.91 -4.40
N ARG A 97 26.96 -6.77 -4.84
CA ARG A 97 27.60 -5.93 -5.87
C ARG A 97 28.87 -5.23 -5.36
N GLU A 98 28.92 -4.84 -4.09
CA GLU A 98 30.09 -4.18 -3.49
C GLU A 98 31.19 -5.16 -3.06
N PHE A 99 30.85 -6.41 -2.75
CA PHE A 99 31.80 -7.43 -2.26
C PHE A 99 32.09 -8.58 -3.25
N GLY A 100 31.28 -8.78 -4.29
CA GLY A 100 31.37 -9.89 -5.25
C GLY A 100 32.02 -9.55 -6.59
N GLY A 101 32.83 -8.50 -6.65
CA GLY A 101 33.62 -8.17 -7.84
C GLY A 101 35.09 -8.59 -7.68
N ASP A 102 35.38 -9.88 -7.92
CA ASP A 102 36.73 -10.41 -8.16
C ASP A 102 36.82 -10.94 -9.61
#